data_AF-A0A017TG38-F1
#
_entry.id   AF-A0A017TG38-F1
#
_cell.length_a   1.000
_cell.length_b   1.000
_cell.length_c   1.000
_cell.angle_alpha   90.00
_cell.angle_beta   90.00
_cell.angle_gamma   90.00
#
_symmetry.space_group_name_H-M   'P 1'
#
loop_
_entity.id
_entity.type
_entity.pdbx_description
1 polymer ?
#
loop_
_entity_poly.entity_id
_entity_poly.type
_entity_poly.pdbx_seq_one_letter_code
_entity_poly.pdbx_strand_id
1 'polypeptide(L)'
;MQFDELETLKATLAAVTPHLPGNTRLKELMDRIQEAFKTPWMQHANGVLEELTTQVRDTFTQTVKTAGAGYLDAMVERTLLDGRHYQKRMAFGQPRLRGLLSGGRLGGTARKAAVYLPETLEKELPRFRRMGVRLLGEIRSQGESADPRVVVRAMAIARLLS
;
A
#
# COMPACT_ATOMS: atom_id res chain seq x y z
N MET A 1 -0.72 5.24 6.13
CA MET A 1 -1.65 4.95 5.01
C MET A 1 -1.19 3.70 4.28
N GLN A 2 -2.12 3.00 3.64
CA GLN A 2 -1.78 1.92 2.72
C GLN A 2 -1.61 2.49 1.31
N PHE A 3 -0.70 1.92 0.53
CA PHE A 3 -0.50 2.30 -0.87
C PHE A 3 -1.30 1.39 -1.78
N ASP A 4 -1.61 1.90 -2.97
CA ASP A 4 -2.27 1.13 -4.00
C ASP A 4 -1.37 -0.03 -4.48
N GLU A 5 -1.95 -1.22 -4.61
CA GLU A 5 -1.22 -2.45 -4.92
C GLU A 5 -0.60 -2.41 -6.32
N LEU A 6 -1.31 -1.85 -7.30
CA LEU A 6 -0.83 -1.72 -8.67
C LEU A 6 0.33 -0.73 -8.74
N GLU A 7 0.16 0.44 -8.12
CA GLU A 7 1.21 1.46 -8.09
C GLU A 7 2.42 0.97 -7.28
N THR A 8 2.22 0.15 -6.25
CA THR A 8 3.31 -0.50 -5.50
C THR A 8 4.11 -1.45 -6.39
N LEU A 9 3.45 -2.28 -7.20
CA LEU A 9 4.13 -3.17 -8.14
C LEU A 9 4.90 -2.37 -9.19
N LYS A 10 4.28 -1.36 -9.82
CA LYS A 10 4.94 -0.49 -10.81
C LYS A 10 6.17 0.22 -10.23
N ALA A 11 6.05 0.79 -9.04
CA ALA A 11 7.17 1.43 -8.35
C ALA A 11 8.29 0.43 -8.03
N THR A 12 7.94 -0.80 -7.66
CA THR A 12 8.90 -1.88 -7.42
C THR A 12 9.63 -2.26 -8.71
N LEU A 13 8.92 -2.43 -9.82
CA LEU A 13 9.53 -2.71 -11.14
C LEU A 13 10.48 -1.59 -11.59
N ALA A 14 10.07 -0.33 -11.41
CA ALA A 14 10.90 0.83 -11.71
C ALA A 14 12.18 0.84 -10.85
N ALA A 15 12.08 0.54 -9.56
CA ALA A 15 13.21 0.52 -8.64
C ALA A 15 14.22 -0.61 -8.94
N VAL A 16 13.77 -1.75 -9.47
CA VAL A 16 14.66 -2.87 -9.82
C VAL A 16 15.26 -2.76 -11.23
N THR A 17 14.71 -1.89 -12.10
CA THR A 17 15.15 -1.71 -13.49
C THR A 17 16.67 -1.49 -13.65
N PRO A 18 17.35 -0.66 -12.83
CA PRO A 18 18.80 -0.46 -12.92
C PRO A 18 19.64 -1.72 -12.64
N HIS A 19 19.04 -2.76 -12.06
CA HIS A 19 19.70 -4.00 -11.64
C HIS A 19 19.42 -5.18 -12.56
N LEU A 20 18.69 -4.97 -13.66
CA LEU A 20 18.43 -5.99 -14.68
C LEU A 20 19.70 -6.38 -15.46
N PRO A 21 20.60 -5.45 -15.83
CA PRO A 21 21.84 -5.83 -16.50
C PRO A 21 22.68 -6.74 -15.59
N GLY A 22 23.03 -7.93 -16.08
CA GLY A 22 23.77 -8.93 -15.30
C GLY A 22 22.93 -9.83 -14.39
N ASN A 23 21.59 -9.69 -14.39
CA ASN A 23 20.69 -10.48 -13.55
C ASN A 23 19.54 -11.11 -14.37
N THR A 24 19.84 -12.23 -15.01
CA THR A 24 18.90 -12.94 -15.91
C THR A 24 17.61 -13.34 -15.20
N ARG A 25 17.69 -13.80 -13.95
CA ARG A 25 16.51 -14.23 -13.18
C ARG A 25 15.55 -13.08 -12.91
N LEU A 26 16.06 -11.91 -12.55
CA LEU A 26 15.26 -10.71 -12.31
C LEU A 26 14.66 -10.17 -13.62
N LYS A 27 15.42 -10.25 -14.73
CA LYS A 27 14.94 -9.87 -16.06
C LYS A 27 13.79 -10.76 -16.53
N GLU A 28 13.93 -12.07 -16.47
CA GLU A 28 12.87 -13.01 -16.86
C GLU A 28 11.60 -12.82 -16.04
N LEU A 29 11.73 -12.55 -14.73
CA LEU A 29 10.58 -12.25 -13.88
C LEU A 29 9.87 -10.96 -14.33
N MET A 30 10.64 -9.90 -14.63
CA MET A 30 10.06 -8.64 -15.09
C MET A 30 9.33 -8.82 -16.43
N ASP A 31 9.92 -9.54 -17.39
CA ASP A 31 9.31 -9.81 -18.69
C ASP A 31 7.99 -10.58 -18.53
N ARG A 32 7.95 -11.58 -17.65
CA ARG A 32 6.72 -12.34 -17.32
C ARG A 32 5.63 -11.45 -16.73
N ILE A 33 5.99 -10.55 -15.82
CA ILE A 33 5.05 -9.62 -15.20
C ILE A 33 4.49 -8.66 -16.27
N GLN A 34 5.34 -8.09 -17.11
CA GLN A 34 4.93 -7.21 -18.21
C GLN A 34 3.99 -7.91 -19.20
N GLU A 35 4.23 -9.20 -19.48
CA GLU A 35 3.33 -10.00 -20.31
C GLU A 35 1.97 -10.23 -19.61
N ALA A 36 1.98 -10.58 -18.32
CA ALA A 36 0.75 -10.75 -17.55
C ALA A 36 -0.12 -9.48 -17.53
N PHE A 37 0.51 -8.30 -17.51
CA PHE A 37 -0.17 -7.00 -17.59
C PHE A 37 -0.93 -6.74 -18.91
N LYS A 38 -0.63 -7.49 -19.98
CA LYS A 38 -1.41 -7.44 -21.23
C LYS A 38 -2.74 -8.17 -21.10
N THR A 39 -2.88 -9.05 -20.11
CA THR A 39 -4.12 -9.76 -19.85
C THR A 39 -5.18 -8.79 -19.29
N PRO A 40 -6.40 -8.77 -19.84
CA PRO A 40 -7.49 -7.97 -19.29
C PRO A 40 -7.72 -8.27 -17.80
N TRP A 41 -8.10 -7.25 -17.03
CA TRP A 41 -8.45 -7.34 -15.60
C TRP A 41 -7.31 -7.61 -14.61
N MET A 42 -6.11 -7.97 -15.07
CA MET A 42 -4.95 -8.21 -14.20
C MET A 42 -4.64 -7.03 -13.27
N GLN A 43 -4.86 -5.81 -13.76
CA GLN A 43 -4.65 -4.56 -13.02
C GLN A 43 -5.57 -4.38 -11.81
N HIS A 44 -6.66 -5.16 -11.71
CA HIS A 44 -7.62 -5.11 -10.61
C HIS A 44 -7.50 -6.30 -9.65
N ALA A 45 -6.65 -7.28 -9.97
CA ALA A 45 -6.45 -8.49 -9.18
C ALA A 45 -5.47 -8.23 -8.01
N ASN A 46 -5.91 -7.46 -7.00
CA ASN A 46 -5.07 -6.98 -5.89
C ASN A 46 -4.22 -8.08 -5.23
N GLY A 47 -4.80 -9.26 -4.96
CA GLY A 47 -4.06 -10.37 -4.35
C GLY A 47 -2.90 -10.86 -5.22
N VAL A 48 -3.09 -10.88 -6.54
CA VAL A 48 -2.03 -11.27 -7.48
C VAL A 48 -0.97 -10.17 -7.59
N LEU A 49 -1.37 -8.89 -7.54
CA LEU A 49 -0.42 -7.76 -7.54
C LEU A 49 0.48 -7.77 -6.29
N GLU A 50 -0.08 -8.10 -5.12
CA GLU A 50 0.68 -8.27 -3.87
C GLU A 50 1.66 -9.45 -3.94
N GLU A 51 1.22 -10.58 -4.51
CA GLU A 51 2.06 -11.76 -4.71
C GLU A 51 3.24 -11.47 -5.65
N LEU A 52 2.97 -10.87 -6.81
CA LEU A 52 4.01 -10.47 -7.76
C LEU A 52 5.00 -9.46 -7.15
N THR A 53 4.49 -8.50 -6.37
CA THR A 53 5.35 -7.56 -5.64
C THR A 53 6.29 -8.29 -4.69
N THR A 54 5.77 -9.26 -3.94
CA THR A 54 6.56 -10.09 -3.02
C THR A 54 7.61 -10.90 -3.76
N GLN A 55 7.23 -11.54 -4.88
CA GLN A 55 8.13 -12.31 -5.72
C GLN A 55 9.29 -11.48 -6.28
N VAL A 56 9.04 -10.23 -6.70
CA VAL A 56 10.08 -9.32 -7.18
C VAL A 56 11.03 -8.93 -6.04
N ARG A 57 10.52 -8.62 -4.85
CA ARG A 57 11.34 -8.30 -3.67
C ARG A 57 12.23 -9.47 -3.25
N ASP A 58 11.66 -10.67 -3.20
CA ASP A 58 12.39 -11.88 -2.82
C ASP A 58 13.48 -12.20 -3.85
N THR A 59 13.17 -12.08 -5.14
CA THR A 59 14.16 -12.28 -6.21
C THR A 59 15.27 -11.23 -6.14
N PHE A 60 14.93 -9.96 -5.91
CA PHE A 60 15.91 -8.89 -5.75
C PHE A 60 16.86 -9.14 -4.58
N THR A 61 16.33 -9.46 -3.40
CA THR A 61 17.16 -9.73 -2.20
C THR A 61 18.07 -10.94 -2.36
N GLN A 62 17.63 -11.98 -3.09
CA GLN A 62 18.44 -13.16 -3.39
C GLN A 62 19.59 -12.88 -4.36
N THR A 63 19.39 -11.95 -5.30
CA THR A 63 20.30 -11.75 -6.44
C THR A 63 21.18 -10.51 -6.31
N VAL A 64 20.69 -9.44 -5.67
CA VAL A 64 21.39 -8.16 -5.50
C VAL A 64 21.88 -8.03 -4.05
N LYS A 65 22.82 -8.90 -3.66
CA LYS A 65 23.35 -8.97 -2.29
C LYS A 65 24.13 -7.71 -1.85
N THR A 66 24.51 -6.86 -2.80
CA THR A 66 25.22 -5.61 -2.55
C THR A 66 24.29 -4.48 -2.12
N ALA A 67 22.98 -4.60 -2.37
CA ALA A 67 22.01 -3.63 -1.89
C ALA A 67 21.82 -3.79 -0.38
N GLY A 68 21.92 -2.68 0.36
CA GLY A 68 21.69 -2.68 1.80
C GLY A 68 20.27 -3.14 2.17
N ALA A 69 20.11 -3.70 3.37
CA ALA A 69 18.81 -4.11 3.87
C ALA A 69 17.80 -2.93 3.81
N GLY A 70 16.63 -3.17 3.19
CA GLY A 70 15.58 -2.16 3.05
C GLY A 70 15.83 -1.10 1.96
N TYR A 71 16.90 -1.19 1.16
CA TYR A 71 17.17 -0.25 0.05
C TYR A 71 15.98 -0.16 -0.93
N LEU A 72 15.50 -1.31 -1.39
CA LEU A 72 14.38 -1.39 -2.32
C LEU A 72 13.10 -0.80 -1.70
N ASP A 73 12.81 -1.15 -0.45
CA ASP A 73 11.61 -0.66 0.24
C ASP A 73 11.63 0.86 0.42
N ALA A 74 12.78 1.45 0.72
CA ALA A 74 12.93 2.90 0.86
C ALA A 74 12.70 3.63 -0.48
N MET A 75 13.24 3.10 -1.58
CA MET A 75 13.05 3.64 -2.93
C MET A 75 11.58 3.57 -3.39
N VAL A 76 10.94 2.43 -3.15
CA VAL A 76 9.53 2.22 -3.47
C VAL A 76 8.64 3.13 -2.63
N GLU A 77 8.87 3.19 -1.31
CA GLU A 77 8.10 4.05 -0.40
C GLU A 77 8.21 5.53 -0.79
N ARG A 78 9.41 6.01 -1.12
CA ARG A 78 9.61 7.38 -1.57
C ARG A 78 8.81 7.69 -2.84
N THR A 79 8.92 6.83 -3.86
CA THR A 79 8.18 6.97 -5.12
C THR A 79 6.67 7.04 -4.87
N LEU A 80 6.14 6.15 -4.02
CA LEU A 80 4.71 6.10 -3.69
C LEU A 80 4.23 7.32 -2.91
N LEU A 81 5.05 7.83 -1.98
CA LEU A 81 4.75 9.04 -1.22
C LEU A 81 4.80 10.30 -2.08
N ASP A 82 5.76 10.40 -2.99
CA ASP A 82 5.89 11.55 -3.89
C ASP A 82 4.71 11.62 -4.87
N GLY A 83 4.26 10.47 -5.39
CA GLY A 83 3.06 10.36 -6.23
C GLY A 83 1.74 10.33 -5.47
N ARG A 84 1.76 10.31 -4.13
CA ARG A 84 0.58 10.17 -3.25
C ARG A 84 -0.31 8.97 -3.63
N HIS A 85 0.31 7.85 -4.04
CA HIS A 85 -0.38 6.65 -4.50
C HIS A 85 -1.02 5.84 -3.35
N TYR A 86 -1.92 6.48 -2.60
CA TYR A 86 -2.66 5.85 -1.52
C TYR A 86 -3.74 4.92 -2.07
N GLN A 87 -4.03 3.87 -1.32
CA GLN A 87 -5.07 2.93 -1.66
C GLN A 87 -6.45 3.61 -1.58
N LYS A 88 -7.22 3.56 -2.68
CA LYS A 88 -8.59 4.09 -2.76
C LYS A 88 -9.59 2.95 -2.89
N ARG A 89 -10.69 3.01 -2.13
CA ARG A 89 -11.79 2.02 -2.19
C ARG A 89 -13.14 2.71 -2.09
N MET A 90 -14.15 2.11 -2.68
CA MET A 90 -15.54 2.48 -2.44
C MET A 90 -15.95 1.99 -1.06
N ALA A 91 -16.17 2.92 -0.13
CA ALA A 91 -16.59 2.61 1.23
C ALA A 91 -17.64 3.62 1.68
N PHE A 92 -18.71 3.12 2.31
CA PHE A 92 -19.84 3.95 2.74
C PHE A 92 -20.47 4.77 1.59
N GLY A 93 -20.55 4.16 0.40
CA GLY A 93 -21.13 4.78 -0.80
C GLY A 93 -20.27 5.84 -1.48
N GLN A 94 -19.01 6.03 -1.06
CA GLN A 94 -18.13 7.09 -1.59
C GLN A 94 -16.70 6.57 -1.79
N PRO A 95 -15.91 7.17 -2.70
CA PRO A 95 -14.48 6.92 -2.78
C PRO A 95 -13.76 7.43 -1.53
N ARG A 96 -12.96 6.58 -0.90
CA ARG A 96 -12.25 6.86 0.35
C ARG A 96 -10.83 6.30 0.33
N LEU A 97 -9.92 7.00 1.00
CA LEU A 97 -8.56 6.53 1.23
C LEU A 97 -8.57 5.47 2.33
N ARG A 98 -7.96 4.32 2.08
CA ARG A 98 -7.81 3.24 3.06
C ARG A 98 -6.53 3.42 3.86
N GLY A 99 -6.69 3.40 5.17
CA GLY A 99 -5.60 3.41 6.14
C GLY A 99 -5.74 2.27 7.13
N LEU A 100 -4.68 2.06 7.90
CA LEU A 100 -4.67 1.11 8.99
C LEU A 100 -4.38 1.87 10.29
N LEU A 101 -5.34 1.88 11.21
CA LEU A 101 -5.12 2.35 12.57
C LEU A 101 -4.45 1.23 13.36
N SER A 102 -3.32 1.55 13.97
CA SER A 102 -2.58 0.66 14.86
C SER A 102 -2.25 1.44 16.13
N GLY A 103 -2.60 0.88 17.29
CA GLY A 103 -2.38 1.53 18.57
C GLY A 103 -3.53 2.47 19.00
N GLY A 104 -3.77 2.51 20.32
CA GLY A 104 -4.87 3.21 20.96
C GLY A 104 -5.84 2.26 21.66
N ARG A 105 -6.57 2.78 22.66
CA ARG A 105 -7.77 2.14 23.20
C ARG A 105 -8.88 2.25 22.14
N LEU A 106 -8.76 1.53 21.02
CA LEU A 106 -9.97 1.20 20.26
C LEU A 106 -10.91 0.53 21.26
N GLY A 107 -12.16 0.96 21.36
CA GLY A 107 -13.13 0.31 22.22
C GLY A 107 -13.23 -1.16 21.84
N GLY A 108 -12.79 -2.07 22.72
CA GLY A 108 -12.69 -3.50 22.46
C GLY A 108 -11.32 -3.98 22.00
N THR A 109 -11.11 -5.29 22.02
CA THR A 109 -9.83 -6.03 21.82
C THR A 109 -9.16 -5.86 20.44
N ALA A 110 -9.68 -4.99 19.56
CA ALA A 110 -9.15 -4.78 18.22
C ALA A 110 -7.88 -3.92 18.24
N ARG A 111 -6.72 -4.58 18.18
CA ARG A 111 -5.39 -3.94 18.15
C ARG A 111 -5.06 -3.23 16.83
N LYS A 112 -5.84 -3.52 15.77
CA LYS A 112 -5.76 -2.93 14.42
C LYS A 112 -7.18 -2.79 13.83
N ALA A 113 -7.46 -1.70 13.15
CA ALA A 113 -8.70 -1.50 12.41
C ALA A 113 -8.46 -0.78 11.09
N ALA A 114 -9.23 -1.14 10.06
CA ALA A 114 -9.25 -0.39 8.82
C ALA A 114 -9.93 0.96 9.05
N VAL A 115 -9.35 2.03 8.53
CA VAL A 115 -9.92 3.37 8.59
C VAL A 115 -10.10 3.91 7.18
N TYR A 116 -11.25 4.54 6.94
CA TYR A 116 -11.58 5.15 5.67
C TYR A 116 -11.71 6.66 5.79
N LEU A 117 -10.78 7.37 5.17
CA LEU A 117 -10.72 8.82 5.14
C LEU A 117 -11.36 9.37 3.86
N PRO A 118 -11.92 10.59 3.87
CA PRO A 118 -12.35 11.26 2.65
C PRO A 118 -11.22 11.35 1.62
N GLU A 119 -11.53 11.11 0.34
CA GLU A 119 -10.56 11.23 -0.76
C GLU A 119 -9.94 12.63 -0.86
N THR A 120 -10.69 13.67 -0.49
CA THR A 120 -10.23 15.07 -0.51
C THR A 120 -8.95 15.30 0.30
N LEU A 121 -8.72 14.49 1.34
CA LEU A 121 -7.51 14.59 2.17
C LEU A 121 -6.24 14.14 1.45
N GLU A 122 -6.32 13.48 0.30
CA GLU A 122 -5.14 13.01 -0.45
C GLU A 122 -4.12 14.12 -0.70
N LYS A 123 -4.58 15.33 -1.02
CA LYS A 123 -3.73 16.50 -1.31
C LYS A 123 -3.16 17.16 -0.06
N GLU A 124 -3.85 17.04 1.07
CA GLU A 124 -3.49 17.67 2.35
C GLU A 124 -2.66 16.76 3.25
N LEU A 125 -2.76 15.44 3.04
CA LEU A 125 -2.04 14.48 3.85
C LEU A 125 -0.52 14.74 3.75
N PRO A 126 0.18 14.76 4.89
CA PRO A 126 1.63 14.76 4.87
C PRO A 126 2.16 13.55 4.10
N ARG A 127 3.30 13.69 3.42
CA ARG A 127 4.00 12.59 2.75
C ARG A 127 4.71 11.66 3.76
N PHE A 128 3.99 11.21 4.77
CA PHE A 128 4.45 10.22 5.75
C PHE A 128 3.66 8.92 5.58
N ARG A 129 4.36 7.78 5.56
CA ARG A 129 3.71 6.47 5.55
C ARG A 129 2.98 6.18 6.87
N ARG A 130 3.51 6.67 7.99
CA ARG A 130 2.94 6.53 9.34
C ARG A 130 2.99 7.86 10.06
N MET A 131 1.94 8.20 10.80
CA MET A 131 1.89 9.39 11.65
C MET A 131 1.00 9.13 12.86
N GLY A 132 1.31 9.80 13.97
CA GLY A 132 0.44 9.85 15.13
C GLY A 132 -0.79 10.73 14.83
N VAL A 133 -1.98 10.25 15.19
CA VAL A 133 -3.22 10.97 14.94
C VAL A 133 -4.18 10.86 16.13
N ARG A 134 -5.00 11.89 16.31
CA ARG A 134 -6.27 11.80 17.03
C ARG A 134 -7.37 11.74 15.98
N LEU A 135 -8.26 10.77 16.12
CA LEU A 135 -9.32 10.53 15.14
C LEU A 135 -10.65 10.41 15.86
N LEU A 136 -11.65 11.12 15.34
CA LEU A 136 -13.05 10.91 15.67
C LEU A 136 -13.69 10.23 14.46
N GLY A 137 -14.33 9.10 14.72
CA GLY A 137 -14.89 8.28 13.65
C GLY A 137 -15.98 7.36 14.16
N GLU A 138 -16.85 6.99 13.24
CA GLU A 138 -17.93 6.03 13.50
C GLU A 138 -17.38 4.61 13.31
N ILE A 139 -17.53 3.77 14.33
CA ILE A 139 -17.16 2.37 14.26
C ILE A 139 -18.32 1.60 13.64
N ARG A 140 -18.04 0.86 12.56
CA ARG A 140 -19.00 -0.02 11.91
C ARG A 140 -18.42 -1.43 11.81
N SER A 141 -19.22 -2.44 12.12
CA SER A 141 -18.93 -3.82 11.76
C SER A 141 -19.35 -4.01 10.30
N GLN A 142 -18.39 -4.20 9.40
CA GLN A 142 -18.74 -4.51 8.01
C GLN A 142 -18.98 -6.02 7.91
N GLY A 143 -20.22 -6.42 7.58
CA GLY A 143 -20.58 -7.82 7.36
C GLY A 143 -20.28 -8.31 5.93
N GLU A 144 -19.72 -7.49 5.05
CA GLU A 144 -19.80 -7.71 3.60
C GLU A 144 -18.50 -7.49 2.81
N SER A 145 -17.32 -7.49 3.44
CA SER A 145 -16.07 -7.45 2.67
C SER A 145 -14.88 -8.04 3.41
N ALA A 146 -13.82 -8.38 2.67
CA ALA A 146 -12.57 -9.00 3.12
C ALA A 146 -11.73 -8.13 4.10
N ASP A 147 -12.32 -7.09 4.66
CA ASP A 147 -11.71 -6.17 5.61
C ASP A 147 -11.82 -6.70 7.05
N PRO A 148 -11.02 -6.18 8.00
CA PRO A 148 -11.11 -6.58 9.39
C PRO A 148 -12.52 -6.33 9.96
N ARG A 149 -12.94 -7.15 10.93
CA ARG A 149 -14.28 -7.13 11.57
C ARG A 149 -14.75 -5.75 12.06
N VAL A 150 -13.82 -4.82 12.24
CA VAL A 150 -14.06 -3.46 12.70
C VAL A 150 -13.48 -2.47 11.69
N VAL A 151 -14.34 -1.62 11.16
CA VAL A 151 -14.00 -0.56 10.21
C VAL A 151 -14.38 0.79 10.83
N VAL A 152 -13.53 1.79 10.64
CA VAL A 152 -13.76 3.16 11.15
C VAL A 152 -13.98 4.12 9.98
N ARG A 153 -15.14 4.77 9.95
CA ARG A 153 -15.37 5.92 9.08
C ARG A 153 -14.81 7.16 9.75
N ALA A 154 -13.72 7.72 9.22
CA ALA A 154 -13.16 8.95 9.77
C ALA A 154 -14.08 10.14 9.49
N MET A 155 -14.43 10.88 10.54
CA MET A 155 -15.20 12.13 10.48
C MET A 155 -14.28 13.34 10.68
N ALA A 156 -13.33 13.23 11.61
CA ALA A 156 -12.29 14.22 11.83
C ALA A 156 -10.96 13.54 12.14
N ILE A 157 -9.86 14.11 11.63
CA ILE A 157 -8.50 13.65 11.90
C ILE A 157 -7.62 14.85 12.23
N ALA A 158 -6.88 14.74 13.32
CA ALA A 158 -5.86 15.71 13.70
C ALA A 158 -4.52 14.98 13.80
N ARG A 159 -3.50 15.52 13.14
CA ARG A 159 -2.14 15.02 13.29
C ARG A 159 -1.59 15.42 14.65
N LEU A 160 -0.92 14.48 15.31
CA LEU A 160 -0.10 14.77 16.48
C LEU A 160 1.30 15.17 16.02
N LEU A 161 1.75 16.33 16.46
CA LEU A 161 3.13 16.76 16.36
C LEU A 161 3.81 16.29 17.65
N SER A 162 4.45 15.12 17.59
CA SER A 162 5.28 14.57 18.66
C SER A 162 6.74 14.65 18.24
#